data_AF-A0A402A995-F1
#
_entry.id   AF-A0A402A995-F1
#
_cell.length_a   1.000
_cell.length_b   1.000
_cell.length_c   1.000
_cell.angle_alpha   90.00
_cell.angle_beta   90.00
_cell.angle_gamma   90.00
#
_symmetry.space_group_name_H-M   'P 1'
#
loop_
_entity.id
_entity.type
_entity.pdbx_description
1 polymer ?
#
loop_
_entity_poly.entity_id
_entity_poly.type
_entity_poly.pdbx_seq_one_letter_code
_entity_poly.pdbx_strand_id
1 'polypeptide(L)'
;MHNLTEWYYPGGYIYAVGNLPADQDDAWFTSSEGWELFFLSNPTAEDQEVQLRFYFSEKEPVDTTYHVPARSSSMFPIFERKYSHLTGGYNSPFGIRIQSNQPLLPHITRAEFEPWTDTLPGAMFGVTPYQGPLTHETCWSIADGLVSDTETHPLKFQEWIQVLNPGLEATTLLGTIYLPDRKIQFQKDLPAERVLLCKLEEMDELPKGVPFALKIEAQVPIVVQQIRRGLEQGAHPATRSILSTLGVVLNT
;
A
#
# COMPACT_ATOMS: atom_id res chain seq x y z
N MET A 1 -7.67 15.97 -22.37
CA MET A 1 -7.02 16.22 -21.07
C MET A 1 -7.39 15.06 -20.16
N HIS A 2 -6.41 14.46 -19.48
CA HIS A 2 -6.70 13.42 -18.51
C HIS A 2 -7.49 14.02 -17.34
N ASN A 3 -8.61 13.39 -16.96
CA ASN A 3 -9.41 13.85 -15.85
C ASN A 3 -8.74 13.38 -14.55
N LEU A 4 -8.11 14.29 -13.81
CA LEU A 4 -7.36 13.99 -12.57
C LEU A 4 -8.31 13.97 -11.36
N THR A 5 -9.45 13.32 -11.52
CA THR A 5 -10.58 13.34 -10.58
C THR A 5 -10.77 12.03 -9.85
N GLU A 6 -10.00 11.00 -10.19
CA GLU A 6 -10.14 9.67 -9.64
C GLU A 6 -8.78 8.99 -9.50
N TRP A 7 -8.56 8.37 -8.34
CA TRP A 7 -7.29 7.74 -8.00
C TRP A 7 -7.49 6.50 -7.12
N TYR A 8 -6.55 5.58 -7.17
CA TYR A 8 -6.60 4.31 -6.44
C TYR A 8 -5.28 4.01 -5.75
N TYR A 9 -5.35 3.70 -4.45
CA TYR A 9 -4.23 3.32 -3.63
C TYR A 9 -4.47 1.93 -3.02
N PRO A 10 -3.79 0.87 -3.47
CA PRO A 10 -3.94 -0.47 -2.89
C PRO A 10 -3.04 -0.70 -1.66
N GLY A 11 -2.04 0.16 -1.43
CA GLY A 11 -0.89 -0.11 -0.56
C GLY A 11 -1.06 0.15 0.94
N GLY A 12 -2.28 0.41 1.40
CA GLY A 12 -2.53 0.88 2.76
C GLY A 12 -2.23 -0.20 3.80
N TYR A 13 -1.34 0.12 4.75
CA TYR A 13 -1.07 -0.74 5.90
C TYR A 13 -0.36 0.06 6.99
N ILE A 14 -1.02 0.26 8.13
CA ILE A 14 -0.44 0.95 9.29
C ILE A 14 0.22 -0.10 10.18
N TYR A 15 1.55 -0.11 10.19
CA TYR A 15 2.31 -1.10 10.96
C TYR A 15 2.38 -0.70 12.43
N ALA A 16 1.89 -1.58 13.32
CA ALA A 16 2.12 -1.43 14.75
C ALA A 16 3.11 -2.48 15.23
N VAL A 17 4.27 -2.02 15.72
CA VAL A 17 5.36 -2.91 16.15
C VAL A 17 5.07 -3.52 17.52
N GLY A 18 4.34 -2.81 18.38
CA GLY A 18 4.04 -3.23 19.75
C GLY A 18 5.25 -3.23 20.69
N ASN A 19 6.32 -2.51 20.34
CA ASN A 19 7.57 -2.51 21.09
C ASN A 19 7.69 -1.37 22.12
N LEU A 20 6.80 -0.38 22.06
CA LEU A 20 6.72 0.74 23.01
C LEU A 20 5.35 0.72 23.72
N PRO A 21 5.25 1.23 24.96
CA PRO A 21 3.96 1.42 25.62
C PRO A 21 3.06 2.28 24.74
N ALA A 22 1.77 1.93 24.62
CA ALA A 22 0.82 2.75 23.88
C ALA A 22 0.83 4.19 24.41
N ASP A 23 0.88 5.15 23.49
CA ASP A 23 0.97 6.57 23.82
C ASP A 23 -0.17 6.99 24.77
N GLN A 24 0.17 7.84 25.74
CA GLN A 24 -0.80 8.32 26.72
C GLN A 24 -1.58 9.56 26.23
N ASP A 25 -1.06 10.30 25.24
CA ASP A 25 -1.54 11.67 24.92
C ASP A 25 -2.07 11.88 23.48
N ASP A 26 -2.30 10.83 22.69
CA ASP A 26 -2.86 10.89 21.31
C ASP A 26 -2.13 11.86 20.34
N ALA A 27 -0.97 12.39 20.70
CA ALA A 27 -0.19 13.29 19.87
C ALA A 27 0.53 12.49 18.77
N TRP A 28 0.30 12.85 17.50
CA TRP A 28 0.85 12.09 16.37
C TRP A 28 2.38 12.00 16.36
N PHE A 29 3.07 13.01 16.91
CA PHE A 29 4.54 13.06 17.01
C PHE A 29 5.09 12.23 18.17
N THR A 30 4.24 11.69 19.04
CA THR A 30 4.65 10.71 20.06
C THR A 30 4.41 9.28 19.61
N SER A 31 3.76 9.07 18.46
CA SER A 31 3.37 7.72 18.02
C SER A 31 4.54 6.87 17.58
N SER A 32 4.66 5.70 18.20
CA SER A 32 5.56 4.63 17.78
C SER A 32 5.03 3.79 16.62
N GLU A 33 3.80 4.04 16.18
CA GLU A 33 3.17 3.31 15.10
C GLU A 33 3.56 3.92 13.74
N GLY A 34 3.63 3.08 12.71
CA GLY A 34 3.91 3.54 11.36
C GLY A 34 2.90 4.60 10.90
N TRP A 35 3.33 5.49 10.02
CA TRP A 35 2.47 6.54 9.47
C TRP A 35 2.05 6.20 8.05
N GLU A 36 0.86 6.67 7.71
CA GLU A 36 0.29 6.73 6.36
C GLU A 36 -0.25 8.16 6.22
N LEU A 37 0.55 9.05 5.63
CA LEU A 37 0.23 10.47 5.47
C LEU A 37 -0.37 10.71 4.09
N PHE A 38 -1.60 11.20 4.05
CA PHE A 38 -2.32 11.44 2.80
C PHE A 38 -2.28 12.93 2.48
N PHE A 39 -1.42 13.31 1.56
CA PHE A 39 -1.37 14.67 1.02
C PHE A 39 -2.34 14.77 -0.14
N LEU A 40 -3.31 15.68 -0.04
CA LEU A 40 -4.27 15.98 -1.08
C LEU A 40 -4.05 17.42 -1.53
N SER A 41 -3.47 17.60 -2.74
CA SER A 41 -3.27 18.92 -3.31
C SER A 41 -4.41 19.29 -4.26
N ASN A 42 -5.05 20.42 -3.97
CA ASN A 42 -6.09 21.03 -4.79
C ASN A 42 -5.48 22.23 -5.55
N PRO A 43 -5.15 22.07 -6.85
CA PRO A 43 -4.61 23.16 -7.66
C PRO A 43 -5.68 24.14 -8.17
N THR A 44 -6.97 23.87 -7.93
CA THR A 44 -8.07 24.62 -8.53
C THR A 44 -8.44 25.86 -7.71
N ALA A 45 -9.29 26.73 -8.28
CA ALA A 45 -9.72 27.96 -7.64
C ALA A 45 -10.91 27.77 -6.68
N GLU A 46 -11.45 26.56 -6.58
CA GLU A 46 -12.62 26.24 -5.78
C GLU A 46 -12.26 25.21 -4.70
N ASP A 47 -12.91 25.33 -3.56
CA ASP A 47 -12.85 24.33 -2.50
C ASP A 47 -13.45 23.00 -3.02
N GLN A 48 -12.89 21.89 -2.56
CA GLN A 48 -13.34 20.56 -2.98
C GLN A 48 -13.68 19.68 -1.76
N GLU A 49 -14.83 19.02 -1.81
CA GLU A 49 -15.13 17.85 -0.98
C GLU A 49 -14.65 16.61 -1.73
N VAL A 50 -13.62 15.96 -1.20
CA VAL A 50 -13.03 14.75 -1.78
C VAL A 50 -13.71 13.54 -1.15
N GLN A 51 -14.24 12.64 -1.98
CA GLN A 51 -14.84 11.37 -1.55
C GLN A 51 -13.75 10.31 -1.44
N LEU A 52 -13.74 9.60 -0.32
CA LEU A 52 -12.78 8.55 -0.03
C LEU A 52 -13.54 7.27 0.32
N ARG A 53 -13.30 6.20 -0.42
CA ARG A 53 -13.83 4.86 -0.15
C ARG A 53 -12.70 3.93 0.25
N PHE A 54 -12.76 3.42 1.48
CA PHE A 54 -11.79 2.49 2.04
C PHE A 54 -12.26 1.06 1.82
N TYR A 55 -11.38 0.21 1.31
CA TYR A 55 -11.60 -1.21 1.04
C TYR A 55 -10.75 -2.05 1.97
N PHE A 56 -11.21 -3.25 2.32
CA PHE A 56 -10.55 -4.13 3.28
C PHE A 56 -10.51 -5.56 2.75
N SER A 57 -9.84 -6.48 3.44
CA SER A 57 -9.83 -7.89 3.03
C SER A 57 -11.11 -8.63 3.43
N GLU A 58 -11.68 -8.32 4.59
CA GLU A 58 -12.76 -9.14 5.18
C GLU A 58 -14.06 -8.40 5.48
N LYS A 59 -14.02 -7.06 5.54
CA LYS A 59 -15.18 -6.23 5.89
C LYS A 59 -15.63 -5.35 4.72
N GLU A 60 -16.86 -4.88 4.82
CA GLU A 60 -17.45 -3.98 3.82
C GLU A 60 -16.69 -2.65 3.71
N PRO A 61 -16.68 -2.04 2.51
CA PRO A 61 -16.08 -0.73 2.32
C PRO A 61 -16.70 0.35 3.21
N VAL A 62 -15.90 1.35 3.56
CA VAL A 62 -16.34 2.50 4.35
C VAL A 62 -16.08 3.77 3.56
N ASP A 63 -17.12 4.60 3.43
CA ASP A 63 -17.04 5.89 2.75
C ASP A 63 -16.84 7.03 3.76
N THR A 64 -16.09 8.05 3.37
CA THR A 64 -15.95 9.31 4.10
C THR A 64 -15.68 10.46 3.13
N THR A 65 -15.73 11.70 3.62
CA THR A 65 -15.35 12.88 2.85
C THR A 65 -14.27 13.68 3.55
N TYR A 66 -13.50 14.44 2.78
CA TYR A 66 -12.46 15.31 3.29
C TYR A 66 -12.41 16.62 2.50
N HIS A 67 -12.45 17.74 3.22
CA HIS A 67 -12.39 19.08 2.63
C HIS A 67 -10.96 19.47 2.28
N VAL A 68 -10.75 19.93 1.04
CA VAL A 68 -9.48 20.46 0.57
C VAL A 68 -9.70 21.88 0.03
N PRO A 69 -9.20 22.93 0.71
CA PRO A 69 -9.36 24.30 0.26
C PRO A 69 -8.82 24.56 -1.16
N ALA A 70 -9.33 25.58 -1.82
CA ALA A 70 -8.81 26.06 -3.09
C ALA A 70 -7.31 26.39 -3.00
N ARG A 71 -6.54 26.02 -4.03
CA ARG A 71 -5.10 26.32 -4.17
C ARG A 71 -4.27 25.94 -2.94
N SER A 72 -4.59 24.83 -2.29
CA SER A 72 -3.89 24.37 -1.10
C SER A 72 -3.44 22.92 -1.20
N SER A 73 -2.66 22.50 -0.21
CA SER A 73 -2.42 21.10 0.10
C SER A 73 -2.90 20.84 1.52
N SER A 74 -3.65 19.78 1.70
CA SER A 74 -4.12 19.34 3.02
C SER A 74 -3.55 17.96 3.34
N MET A 75 -3.18 17.74 4.60
CA MET A 75 -2.75 16.43 5.09
C MET A 75 -3.92 15.78 5.83
N PHE A 76 -4.33 14.60 5.37
CA PHE A 76 -5.28 13.74 6.08
C PHE A 76 -4.50 12.66 6.87
N PRO A 77 -4.35 12.80 8.19
CA PRO A 77 -3.50 11.90 8.99
C PRO A 77 -4.25 10.61 9.36
N ILE A 78 -4.54 9.76 8.38
CA ILE A 78 -5.40 8.56 8.55
C ILE A 78 -4.83 7.51 9.52
N PHE A 79 -3.55 7.62 9.86
CA PHE A 79 -2.89 6.77 10.84
C PHE A 79 -3.31 7.06 12.29
N GLU A 80 -3.84 8.26 12.56
CA GLU A 80 -4.29 8.61 13.91
C GLU A 80 -5.40 7.69 14.39
N ARG A 81 -5.39 7.34 15.68
CA ARG A 81 -6.32 6.39 16.30
C ARG A 81 -7.79 6.73 16.06
N LYS A 82 -8.15 8.01 15.99
CA LYS A 82 -9.52 8.46 15.71
C LYS A 82 -10.04 8.01 14.33
N TYR A 83 -9.14 7.73 13.39
CA TYR A 83 -9.46 7.21 12.05
C TYR A 83 -9.27 5.70 11.91
N SER A 84 -8.93 4.98 12.99
CA SER A 84 -8.73 3.51 12.95
C SER A 84 -9.91 2.73 12.36
N HIS A 85 -11.13 3.24 12.50
CA HIS A 85 -12.32 2.66 11.89
C HIS A 85 -12.28 2.69 10.35
N LEU A 86 -11.66 3.72 9.75
CA LEU A 86 -11.47 3.88 8.30
C LEU A 86 -10.37 2.96 7.76
N THR A 87 -9.35 2.66 8.55
CA THR A 87 -8.18 1.88 8.08
C THR A 87 -8.25 0.40 8.45
N GLY A 88 -9.24 0.00 9.27
CA GLY A 88 -9.32 -1.37 9.78
C GLY A 88 -8.39 -1.64 10.96
N GLY A 89 -7.87 -0.57 11.56
CA GLY A 89 -6.91 -0.64 12.66
C GLY A 89 -5.49 -0.93 12.18
N TYR A 90 -4.62 -1.20 13.15
CA TYR A 90 -3.23 -1.53 12.90
C TYR A 90 -3.05 -2.94 12.36
N ASN A 91 -2.00 -3.12 11.58
CA ASN A 91 -1.62 -4.40 10.97
C ASN A 91 -2.70 -5.03 10.07
N SER A 92 -3.61 -4.21 9.56
CA SER A 92 -4.66 -4.60 8.62
C SER A 92 -4.41 -3.95 7.26
N PRO A 93 -4.44 -4.71 6.15
CA PRO A 93 -4.38 -4.12 4.82
C PRO A 93 -5.66 -3.37 4.48
N PHE A 94 -5.53 -2.21 3.83
CA PHE A 94 -6.64 -1.47 3.25
C PHE A 94 -6.26 -0.88 1.89
N GLY A 95 -7.26 -0.65 1.05
CA GLY A 95 -7.12 0.12 -0.20
C GLY A 95 -8.04 1.34 -0.18
N ILE A 96 -7.79 2.33 -1.03
CA ILE A 96 -8.57 3.57 -1.10
C ILE A 96 -8.86 3.93 -2.55
N ARG A 97 -10.11 4.28 -2.83
CA ARG A 97 -10.51 5.05 -4.01
C ARG A 97 -10.74 6.50 -3.59
N ILE A 98 -10.13 7.42 -4.32
CA ILE A 98 -10.18 8.87 -4.08
C ILE A 98 -10.91 9.49 -5.27
N GLN A 99 -11.98 10.24 -5.03
CA GLN A 99 -12.76 10.90 -6.08
C GLN A 99 -12.99 12.38 -5.76
N SER A 100 -12.92 13.22 -6.78
CA SER A 100 -13.15 14.66 -6.68
C SER A 100 -13.91 15.19 -7.90
N ASN A 101 -14.55 16.34 -7.75
CA ASN A 101 -15.30 16.97 -8.86
C ASN A 101 -14.40 17.78 -9.81
N GLN A 102 -13.20 18.15 -9.36
CA GLN A 102 -12.20 18.84 -10.16
C GLN A 102 -10.82 18.17 -9.97
N PRO A 103 -9.80 18.54 -10.76
CA PRO A 103 -8.46 17.97 -10.60
C PRO A 103 -7.97 18.02 -9.14
N LEU A 104 -7.46 16.89 -8.67
CA LEU A 104 -6.86 16.69 -7.36
C LEU A 104 -5.59 15.86 -7.54
N LEU A 105 -4.54 16.16 -6.78
CA LEU A 105 -3.26 15.45 -6.83
C LEU A 105 -2.99 14.80 -5.46
N PRO A 106 -3.30 13.51 -5.29
CA PRO A 106 -2.97 12.79 -4.07
C PRO A 106 -1.52 12.31 -4.08
N HIS A 107 -0.88 12.33 -2.92
CA HIS A 107 0.40 11.67 -2.67
C HIS A 107 0.39 11.05 -1.29
N ILE A 108 0.92 9.84 -1.17
CA ILE A 108 0.87 9.07 0.07
C ILE A 108 2.29 8.80 0.52
N THR A 109 2.58 9.17 1.76
CA THR A 109 3.87 8.91 2.39
C THR A 109 3.68 7.91 3.50
N ARG A 110 4.35 6.77 3.40
CA ARG A 110 4.41 5.79 4.48
C ARG A 110 5.75 5.87 5.20
N ALA A 111 5.70 5.72 6.52
CA ALA A 111 6.86 5.72 7.38
C ALA A 111 6.78 4.58 8.40
N GLU A 112 7.91 3.98 8.74
CA GLU A 112 8.05 3.04 9.85
C GLU A 112 9.13 3.50 10.82
N PHE A 113 8.88 3.31 12.11
CA PHE A 113 9.79 3.70 13.18
C PHE A 113 10.78 2.59 13.50
N GLU A 114 12.00 2.98 13.84
CA GLU A 114 12.89 2.06 14.53
C GLU A 114 12.39 1.88 15.97
N PRO A 115 12.48 0.67 16.54
CA PRO A 115 12.25 0.50 17.96
C PRO A 115 13.14 1.46 18.75
N TRP A 116 12.59 2.12 19.77
CA TRP A 116 13.32 3.02 20.70
C TRP A 116 13.82 4.35 20.12
N THR A 117 13.38 4.72 18.92
CA THR A 117 13.59 6.06 18.37
C THR A 117 12.29 6.85 18.43
N ASP A 118 12.18 7.76 19.40
CA ASP A 118 10.91 8.43 19.72
C ASP A 118 10.56 9.60 18.78
N THR A 119 11.33 9.87 17.71
CA THR A 119 11.18 11.13 16.97
C THR A 119 11.38 11.07 15.46
N LEU A 120 12.00 10.04 14.90
CA LEU A 120 12.33 10.01 13.47
C LEU A 120 12.01 8.64 12.87
N PRO A 121 11.26 8.59 11.75
CA PRO A 121 11.07 7.34 11.03
C PRO A 121 12.40 6.85 10.45
N GLY A 122 12.71 5.57 10.64
CA GLY A 122 13.94 4.95 10.13
C GLY A 122 13.86 4.62 8.64
N ALA A 123 12.64 4.44 8.13
CA ALA A 123 12.41 4.11 6.73
C ALA A 123 11.11 4.73 6.23
N MET A 124 11.15 5.28 5.01
CA MET A 124 9.99 5.92 4.38
C MET A 124 9.94 5.64 2.88
N PHE A 125 8.73 5.63 2.33
CA PHE A 125 8.51 5.77 0.88
C PHE A 125 7.37 6.75 0.61
N GLY A 126 7.37 7.33 -0.59
CA GLY A 126 6.26 8.10 -1.13
C GLY A 126 5.74 7.45 -2.42
N VAL A 127 4.42 7.41 -2.59
CA VAL A 127 3.79 6.85 -3.79
C VAL A 127 2.64 7.74 -4.24
N THR A 128 2.56 7.97 -5.54
CA THR A 128 1.39 8.60 -6.15
C THR A 128 0.40 7.49 -6.47
N PRO A 129 -0.85 7.54 -5.98
CA PRO A 129 -1.91 6.60 -6.36
C PRO A 129 -2.05 6.43 -7.87
N TYR A 130 -2.59 5.29 -8.29
CA TYR A 130 -2.83 5.04 -9.71
C TYR A 130 -4.02 5.88 -10.20
N GLN A 131 -3.88 6.51 -11.36
CA GLN A 131 -4.91 7.37 -11.93
C GLN A 131 -6.07 6.54 -12.50
N GLY A 132 -7.30 6.92 -12.15
CA GLY A 132 -8.53 6.34 -12.67
C GLY A 132 -9.24 7.18 -13.74
N PRO A 133 -10.47 6.77 -14.14
CA PRO A 133 -11.15 5.53 -13.74
C PRO A 133 -10.47 4.28 -14.33
N LEU A 134 -10.58 3.13 -13.65
CA LEU A 134 -10.06 1.87 -14.20
C LEU A 134 -10.97 1.36 -15.33
N THR A 135 -10.36 0.86 -16.39
CA THR A 135 -11.05 0.34 -17.58
C THR A 135 -10.42 -0.96 -18.09
N HIS A 136 -9.10 -1.02 -18.20
CA HIS A 136 -8.37 -2.11 -18.89
C HIS A 136 -7.18 -2.63 -18.07
N GLU A 137 -7.03 -2.19 -16.82
CA GLU A 137 -5.93 -2.52 -15.92
C GLU A 137 -6.02 -3.96 -15.36
N THR A 138 -5.98 -4.95 -16.25
CA THR A 138 -6.16 -6.37 -15.93
C THR A 138 -4.84 -7.15 -15.87
N CYS A 139 -3.73 -6.55 -16.31
CA CYS A 139 -2.40 -7.17 -16.33
C CYS A 139 -1.34 -6.19 -15.84
N TRP A 140 -0.62 -6.57 -14.78
CA TRP A 140 0.35 -5.73 -14.10
C TRP A 140 1.69 -6.45 -13.98
N SER A 141 2.80 -5.73 -14.07
CA SER A 141 4.14 -6.28 -13.90
C SER A 141 5.01 -5.44 -12.97
N ILE A 142 5.82 -6.14 -12.17
CA ILE A 142 6.81 -5.60 -11.24
C ILE A 142 8.15 -6.25 -11.60
N ALA A 143 9.16 -5.43 -11.86
CA ALA A 143 10.47 -5.91 -12.34
C ALA A 143 11.48 -6.19 -11.22
N ASP A 144 11.25 -5.65 -10.02
CA ASP A 144 12.17 -5.73 -8.90
C ASP A 144 11.55 -6.57 -7.79
N GLY A 145 11.84 -7.87 -7.74
CA GLY A 145 11.42 -8.81 -6.69
C GLY A 145 12.60 -9.46 -5.98
N LEU A 146 12.57 -9.53 -4.64
CA LEU A 146 13.59 -10.14 -3.81
C LEU A 146 13.04 -10.40 -2.40
N VAL A 147 13.02 -11.67 -2.01
CA VAL A 147 12.78 -12.10 -0.63
C VAL A 147 14.05 -12.73 -0.07
N SER A 148 14.35 -12.54 1.20
CA SER A 148 15.49 -13.20 1.85
C SER A 148 15.19 -13.53 3.32
N ASP A 149 15.76 -14.62 3.80
CA ASP A 149 15.58 -15.10 5.18
C ASP A 149 16.84 -15.79 5.74
N THR A 150 18.00 -15.61 5.11
CA THR A 150 19.23 -16.33 5.48
C THR A 150 19.72 -15.92 6.87
N GLU A 151 19.87 -16.88 7.79
CA GLU A 151 20.46 -16.65 9.12
C GLU A 151 21.93 -16.16 9.06
N THR A 152 22.60 -16.41 7.93
CA THR A 152 24.00 -16.04 7.72
C THR A 152 24.20 -14.59 7.26
N HIS A 153 23.12 -13.85 7.00
CA HIS A 153 23.19 -12.44 6.58
C HIS A 153 22.35 -11.56 7.52
N PRO A 154 22.87 -10.43 8.00
CA PRO A 154 22.14 -9.56 8.92
C PRO A 154 20.93 -8.86 8.28
N LEU A 155 20.59 -9.13 7.01
CA LEU A 155 19.49 -8.47 6.31
C LEU A 155 18.45 -9.49 5.86
N LYS A 156 17.20 -9.25 6.26
CA LYS A 156 16.01 -9.99 5.83
C LYS A 156 15.16 -9.08 4.94
N PHE A 157 14.81 -9.55 3.75
CA PHE A 157 13.84 -8.88 2.89
C PHE A 157 12.48 -9.57 2.99
N GLN A 158 11.49 -8.83 3.49
CA GLN A 158 10.08 -9.20 3.43
C GLN A 158 9.44 -8.43 2.29
N GLU A 159 8.65 -9.11 1.46
CA GLU A 159 8.06 -8.50 0.28
C GLU A 159 6.65 -9.00 0.08
N TRP A 160 5.71 -8.08 -0.08
CA TRP A 160 4.34 -8.41 -0.39
C TRP A 160 3.83 -7.56 -1.53
N ILE A 161 2.80 -8.08 -2.18
CA ILE A 161 1.95 -7.30 -3.08
C ILE A 161 0.61 -7.04 -2.41
N GLN A 162 0.09 -5.84 -2.61
CA GLN A 162 -1.30 -5.53 -2.35
C GLN A 162 -2.04 -5.30 -3.65
N VAL A 163 -3.20 -5.95 -3.78
CA VAL A 163 -4.04 -5.88 -4.96
C VAL A 163 -5.43 -5.39 -4.56
N LEU A 164 -5.84 -4.25 -5.11
CA LEU A 164 -7.17 -3.68 -4.92
C LEU A 164 -8.07 -4.06 -6.09
N ASN A 165 -9.22 -4.66 -5.79
CA ASN A 165 -10.36 -4.77 -6.70
C ASN A 165 -11.44 -3.78 -6.23
N PRO A 166 -11.56 -2.60 -6.85
CA PRO A 166 -12.59 -1.64 -6.50
C PRO A 166 -13.94 -1.93 -7.18
N GLY A 167 -13.99 -2.95 -8.06
CA GLY A 167 -15.16 -3.32 -8.84
C GLY A 167 -16.15 -4.18 -8.07
N LEU A 168 -17.34 -4.32 -8.65
CA LEU A 168 -18.46 -5.10 -8.09
C LEU A 168 -18.41 -6.59 -8.43
N GLU A 169 -17.43 -7.01 -9.25
CA GLU A 169 -17.25 -8.39 -9.67
C GLU A 169 -16.01 -8.99 -8.99
N ALA A 170 -16.15 -10.19 -8.44
CA ALA A 170 -15.02 -10.95 -7.92
C ALA A 170 -14.16 -11.51 -9.08
N THR A 171 -12.88 -11.76 -8.81
CA THR A 171 -11.94 -12.31 -9.80
C THR A 171 -10.98 -13.30 -9.13
N THR A 172 -10.37 -14.17 -9.93
CA THR A 172 -9.21 -14.96 -9.49
C THR A 172 -7.97 -14.39 -10.13
N LEU A 173 -7.02 -13.98 -9.29
CA LEU A 173 -5.72 -13.50 -9.72
C LEU A 173 -4.86 -14.69 -10.19
N LEU A 174 -4.20 -14.54 -11.33
CA LEU A 174 -3.14 -15.42 -11.78
C LEU A 174 -1.80 -14.69 -11.64
N GLY A 175 -0.97 -15.14 -10.69
CA GLY A 175 0.38 -14.65 -10.51
C GLY A 175 1.40 -15.52 -11.24
N THR A 176 2.35 -14.89 -11.93
CA THR A 176 3.52 -15.54 -12.51
C THR A 176 4.79 -14.86 -12.02
N ILE A 177 5.63 -15.60 -11.30
CA ILE A 177 6.96 -15.17 -10.88
C ILE A 177 7.97 -15.70 -11.90
N TYR A 178 8.77 -14.80 -12.46
CA TYR A 178 9.85 -15.10 -13.41
C TYR A 178 11.18 -15.11 -12.66
N LEU A 179 11.78 -16.29 -12.55
CA LEU A 179 13.13 -16.51 -12.03
C LEU A 179 14.11 -16.65 -13.21
N PRO A 180 15.43 -16.57 -12.97
CA PRO A 180 16.43 -16.73 -14.04
C PRO A 180 16.35 -18.06 -14.80
N ASP A 181 15.92 -19.14 -14.13
CA ASP A 181 15.93 -20.51 -14.65
C ASP A 181 14.53 -21.11 -14.90
N ARG A 182 13.48 -20.55 -14.29
CA ARG A 182 12.11 -21.09 -14.36
C ARG A 182 11.05 -20.04 -14.07
N LYS A 183 9.79 -20.46 -14.11
CA LYS A 183 8.65 -19.67 -13.63
C LYS A 183 7.90 -20.42 -12.54
N ILE A 184 7.31 -19.68 -11.61
CA ILE A 184 6.37 -20.18 -10.61
C ILE A 184 5.02 -19.52 -10.88
N GLN A 185 3.94 -20.28 -10.80
CA GLN A 185 2.59 -19.76 -10.97
C GLN A 185 1.76 -20.01 -9.71
N PHE A 186 0.93 -19.05 -9.35
CA PHE A 186 0.02 -19.16 -8.21
C PHE A 186 -1.32 -18.52 -8.54
N GLN A 187 -2.36 -18.91 -7.81
CA GLN A 187 -3.69 -18.32 -7.91
C GLN A 187 -4.16 -17.85 -6.53
N LYS A 188 -4.88 -16.73 -6.52
CA LYS A 188 -5.52 -16.20 -5.31
C LYS A 188 -6.87 -15.60 -5.68
N ASP A 189 -7.90 -15.90 -4.90
CA ASP A 189 -9.20 -15.27 -5.06
C ASP A 189 -9.17 -13.85 -4.51
N LEU A 190 -9.78 -12.93 -5.26
CA LEU A 190 -9.95 -11.54 -4.88
C LEU A 190 -11.44 -11.17 -5.04
N PRO A 191 -12.19 -11.11 -3.93
CA PRO A 191 -13.60 -10.74 -4.00
C PRO A 191 -13.82 -9.32 -4.54
N ALA A 192 -15.06 -9.03 -4.92
CA ALA A 192 -15.50 -7.69 -5.27
C ALA A 192 -15.29 -6.72 -4.11
N GLU A 193 -14.88 -5.50 -4.40
CA GLU A 193 -14.68 -4.43 -3.41
C GLU A 193 -13.79 -4.86 -2.22
N ARG A 194 -12.66 -5.53 -2.51
CA ARG A 194 -11.70 -5.98 -1.49
C ARG A 194 -10.26 -5.63 -1.87
N VAL A 195 -9.41 -5.66 -0.85
CA VAL A 195 -7.95 -5.69 -1.01
C VAL A 195 -7.41 -7.06 -0.61
N LEU A 196 -6.49 -7.59 -1.40
CA LEU A 196 -5.71 -8.78 -1.06
C LEU A 196 -4.28 -8.37 -0.73
N LEU A 197 -3.75 -8.88 0.38
CA LEU A 197 -2.33 -8.83 0.69
C LEU A 197 -1.73 -10.21 0.47
N CYS A 198 -0.74 -10.32 -0.41
CA CYS A 198 -0.02 -11.57 -0.68
C CYS A 198 1.45 -11.40 -0.31
N LYS A 199 1.86 -12.05 0.78
CA LYS A 199 3.25 -12.08 1.24
C LYS A 199 4.05 -13.08 0.43
N LEU A 200 5.00 -12.58 -0.34
CA LEU A 200 5.84 -13.41 -1.20
C LEU A 200 6.89 -14.16 -0.35
N GLU A 201 7.31 -13.61 0.79
CA GLU A 201 8.23 -14.28 1.70
C GLU A 201 7.63 -15.55 2.32
N GLU A 202 6.31 -15.69 2.36
CA GLU A 202 5.60 -16.86 2.87
C GLU A 202 5.37 -17.95 1.78
N MET A 203 5.81 -17.71 0.53
CA MET A 203 5.72 -18.72 -0.53
C MET A 203 6.88 -19.70 -0.44
N ASP A 204 6.57 -20.99 -0.24
CA ASP A 204 7.56 -22.07 -0.12
C ASP A 204 8.34 -22.31 -1.41
N GLU A 205 7.69 -22.16 -2.57
CA GLU A 205 8.29 -22.43 -3.88
C GLU A 205 9.25 -21.32 -4.34
N LEU A 206 9.13 -20.12 -3.75
CA LEU A 206 9.92 -18.95 -4.10
C LEU A 206 11.30 -19.02 -3.45
N PRO A 207 12.39 -19.25 -4.22
CA PRO A 207 13.72 -19.32 -3.66
C PRO A 207 14.14 -17.98 -3.05
N LYS A 208 14.70 -18.05 -1.84
CA LYS A 208 15.17 -16.90 -1.09
C LYS A 208 16.54 -16.45 -1.59
N GLY A 209 16.77 -15.14 -1.63
CA GLY A 209 18.00 -14.53 -2.13
C GLY A 209 18.14 -14.52 -3.66
N VAL A 210 17.10 -14.93 -4.40
CA VAL A 210 17.11 -14.94 -5.87
C VAL A 210 16.21 -13.80 -6.38
N PRO A 211 16.74 -12.87 -7.19
CA PRO A 211 15.92 -11.83 -7.80
C PRO A 211 14.87 -12.41 -8.75
N PHE A 212 13.70 -11.79 -8.80
CA PHE A 212 12.60 -12.21 -9.67
C PHE A 212 11.83 -11.00 -10.22
N ALA A 213 11.07 -11.23 -11.29
CA ALA A 213 10.01 -10.33 -11.72
C ALA A 213 8.65 -11.00 -11.46
N LEU A 214 7.60 -10.19 -11.31
CA LEU A 214 6.24 -10.65 -11.06
C LEU A 214 5.30 -10.10 -12.13
N LYS A 215 4.36 -10.93 -12.57
CA LYS A 215 3.20 -10.53 -13.35
C LYS A 215 1.92 -10.97 -12.63
N ILE A 216 0.93 -10.10 -12.53
CA ILE A 216 -0.39 -10.37 -11.97
C ILE A 216 -1.43 -10.13 -13.05
N GLU A 217 -2.30 -11.11 -13.27
CA GLU A 217 -3.39 -11.07 -14.23
C GLU A 217 -4.73 -11.27 -13.53
N ALA A 218 -5.76 -10.55 -13.97
CA ALA A 218 -7.13 -10.64 -13.47
C ALA A 218 -8.15 -10.54 -14.62
N GLN A 219 -9.41 -10.89 -14.37
CA GLN A 219 -10.48 -10.74 -15.36
C GLN A 219 -11.19 -9.38 -15.27
N VAL A 220 -10.97 -8.64 -14.19
CA VAL A 220 -11.53 -7.31 -13.93
C VAL A 220 -10.41 -6.29 -13.68
N PRO A 221 -10.63 -4.99 -13.89
CA PRO A 221 -9.63 -3.98 -13.59
C PRO A 221 -9.27 -3.96 -12.10
N ILE A 222 -7.98 -4.01 -11.80
CA ILE A 222 -7.40 -4.03 -10.46
C ILE A 222 -6.26 -3.01 -10.37
N VAL A 223 -5.75 -2.75 -9.17
CA VAL A 223 -4.53 -1.97 -8.95
C VAL A 223 -3.56 -2.76 -8.10
N VAL A 224 -2.30 -2.85 -8.53
CA VAL A 224 -1.27 -3.65 -7.87
C VAL A 224 -0.13 -2.75 -7.39
N GLN A 225 0.24 -2.90 -6.12
CA GLN A 225 1.40 -2.24 -5.53
C GLN A 225 2.29 -3.27 -4.84
N GLN A 226 3.59 -3.10 -5.02
CA GLN A 226 4.61 -3.86 -4.32
C GLN A 226 5.11 -3.05 -3.13
N ILE A 227 5.38 -3.72 -2.02
CA ILE A 227 6.13 -3.17 -0.89
C ILE A 227 7.20 -4.18 -0.48
N ARG A 228 8.44 -3.70 -0.30
CA ARG A 228 9.53 -4.48 0.30
C ARG A 228 10.10 -3.76 1.51
N ARG A 229 10.31 -4.51 2.59
CA ARG A 229 11.02 -4.08 3.80
C ARG A 229 12.36 -4.79 3.89
N GLY A 230 13.42 -4.01 4.09
CA GLY A 230 14.71 -4.51 4.55
C GLY A 230 14.81 -4.39 6.06
N LEU A 231 14.88 -5.54 6.74
CA LEU A 231 14.98 -5.64 8.18
C LEU A 231 16.40 -6.05 8.57
N GLU A 232 16.93 -5.43 9.63
CA GLU A 232 18.12 -5.96 10.29
C GLU A 232 17.74 -7.14 11.19
N GLN A 233 18.45 -8.26 11.04
CA GLN A 233 18.35 -9.42 11.91
C GLN A 233 19.29 -9.25 13.12
N GLY A 234 18.85 -9.63 14.31
CA GLY A 234 19.68 -9.57 15.53
C GLY A 234 18.90 -9.08 16.75
N ALA A 235 19.62 -8.54 17.73
CA ALA A 235 19.05 -8.12 19.02
C ALA A 235 18.01 -6.99 18.91
N HIS A 236 18.00 -6.24 17.80
CA HIS A 236 17.11 -5.11 17.56
C HIS A 236 16.51 -5.17 16.14
N PRO A 237 15.45 -5.98 15.92
CA PRO A 237 14.81 -6.05 14.61
C PRO A 237 14.16 -4.70 14.28
N ALA A 238 14.71 -4.00 13.29
CA ALA A 238 14.23 -2.70 12.83
C ALA A 238 14.14 -2.66 11.31
N THR A 239 13.16 -1.91 10.78
CA THR A 239 13.10 -1.59 9.35
C THR A 239 14.21 -0.60 9.04
N ARG A 240 15.23 -1.06 8.30
CA ARG A 240 16.36 -0.22 7.82
C ARG A 240 16.09 0.41 6.46
N SER A 241 15.17 -0.18 5.70
CA SER A 241 14.72 0.36 4.44
C SER A 241 13.32 -0.13 4.12
N ILE A 242 12.57 0.70 3.43
CA ILE A 242 11.29 0.34 2.85
C ILE A 242 11.22 0.95 1.46
N LEU A 243 10.69 0.21 0.51
CA LEU A 243 10.42 0.70 -0.83
C LEU A 243 9.02 0.29 -1.23
N SER A 244 8.43 1.08 -2.12
CA SER A 244 7.18 0.72 -2.76
C SER A 244 7.11 1.26 -4.18
N THR A 245 6.45 0.51 -5.05
CA THR A 245 6.10 0.94 -6.39
C THR A 245 4.74 0.39 -6.77
N LEU A 246 3.98 1.16 -7.54
CA LEU A 246 2.90 0.59 -8.34
C LEU A 246 3.51 -0.33 -9.40
N GLY A 247 2.79 -1.39 -9.75
CA GLY A 247 3.13 -2.17 -10.92
C GLY A 247 2.97 -1.35 -12.20
N VAL A 248 3.60 -1.81 -13.28
CA VAL A 248 3.40 -1.28 -14.62
C VAL A 248 2.28 -2.05 -15.30
N VAL A 249 1.27 -1.35 -15.79
CA VAL A 249 0.18 -1.96 -16.57
C VAL A 249 0.73 -2.44 -17.91
N LEU A 250 0.50 -3.72 -18.22
CA LEU A 250 0.80 -4.31 -19.51
C LEU A 250 -0.51 -4.30 -20.31
N ASN A 251 -0.70 -3.28 -21.16
CA ASN A 251 -1.81 -3.28 -22.11
C ASN A 251 -1.56 -4.39 -23.13
N THR A 252 -2.21 -5.55 -22.96
CA THR A 252 -2.22 -6.64 -23.95
C THR A 252 -3.50 -6.62 -24.75
#